data_AF-A0A0N0D7B7-F1
#
_entry.id   AF-A0A0N0D7B7-F1
#
_cell.length_a   1.000
_cell.length_b   1.000
_cell.length_c   1.000
_cell.angle_alpha   90.00
_cell.angle_beta   90.00
_cell.angle_gamma   90.00
#
_symmetry.space_group_name_H-M   'P 1'
#
loop_
_entity.id
_entity.type
_entity.pdbx_description
1 polymer ?
#
loop_
_entity_poly.entity_id
_entity_poly.type
_entity_poly.pdbx_seq_one_letter_code
_entity_poly.pdbx_strand_id
1 'polypeptide(L)'
;MSLTEPSLKFVYYDDQYNAQITIENFKKLLNEKPILVVVITEHKKAEDQLRISKKQAEAVNQAKTQFLANMSYEIRTPLNSIVGFSQILMNQAKEYQFSREVQHYLENIQISGQNLSELINNILDLHMPKVDGLTATKQIRLNI
;
A
#
# COMPACT_ATOMS: atom_id res chain seq x y z
N MET A 1 -15.56 33.74 -49.42
CA MET A 1 -15.66 33.39 -48.00
C MET A 1 -16.37 32.03 -47.94
N SER A 2 -15.64 30.94 -47.78
CA SER A 2 -16.20 29.62 -47.50
C SER A 2 -15.25 28.93 -46.53
N LEU A 3 -15.58 29.00 -45.25
CA LEU A 3 -14.92 28.21 -44.22
C LEU A 3 -15.42 26.76 -44.40
N THR A 4 -14.59 25.90 -44.96
CA THR A 4 -14.80 24.46 -44.95
C THR A 4 -14.68 23.97 -43.51
N GLU A 5 -15.75 23.39 -42.98
CA GLU A 5 -15.79 22.83 -41.63
C GLU A 5 -14.65 21.80 -41.43
N PRO A 6 -13.92 21.85 -40.30
CA PRO A 6 -12.93 20.85 -40.01
C PRO A 6 -13.64 19.53 -39.67
N SER A 7 -13.49 18.52 -40.53
CA SER A 7 -13.96 17.17 -40.23
C SER A 7 -13.15 16.62 -39.05
N LEU A 8 -13.76 16.58 -37.87
CA LEU A 8 -13.18 15.97 -36.67
C LEU A 8 -12.89 14.49 -36.95
N LYS A 9 -11.63 14.15 -37.24
CA LYS A 9 -11.12 12.78 -37.18
C LYS A 9 -10.86 12.44 -35.71
N PHE A 10 -11.82 11.81 -35.05
CA PHE A 10 -11.55 11.09 -33.81
C PHE A 10 -10.74 9.85 -34.15
N VAL A 11 -9.41 9.92 -33.99
CA VAL A 11 -8.53 8.77 -34.15
C VAL A 11 -8.43 8.07 -32.80
N TYR A 12 -9.11 6.94 -32.65
CA TYR A 12 -8.87 6.02 -31.54
C TYR A 12 -7.61 5.20 -31.87
N TYR A 13 -6.56 5.37 -31.07
CA TYR A 13 -5.35 4.55 -31.13
C TYR A 13 -5.43 3.50 -30.02
N ASP A 14 -5.43 2.22 -30.41
CA ASP A 14 -5.12 1.08 -29.54
C ASP A 14 -3.78 0.52 -30.01
N ASP A 15 -2.79 0.46 -29.12
CA ASP A 15 -1.37 0.19 -29.42
C ASP A 15 -1.11 -1.22 -30.02
N GLN A 16 -2.13 -2.08 -30.13
CA GLN A 16 -2.00 -3.43 -30.69
C GLN A 16 -2.73 -3.69 -32.02
N TYR A 17 -3.59 -2.78 -32.50
CA TYR A 17 -4.33 -2.98 -33.75
C TYR A 17 -4.37 -1.71 -34.61
N ASN A 18 -3.42 -1.62 -35.57
CA ASN A 18 -3.36 -0.56 -36.58
C ASN A 18 -4.49 -0.69 -37.62
N ALA A 19 -5.75 -0.43 -37.22
CA ALA A 19 -6.88 -0.39 -38.14
C ALA A 19 -7.34 1.06 -38.37
N GLN A 20 -7.16 1.57 -39.59
CA GLN A 20 -7.82 2.80 -40.04
C GLN A 20 -9.29 2.49 -40.36
N ILE A 21 -10.20 2.82 -39.46
CA ILE A 21 -11.65 2.72 -39.73
C ILE A 21 -12.16 4.07 -40.21
N THR A 22 -12.61 4.15 -41.47
CA THR A 22 -13.36 5.32 -41.97
C THR A 22 -14.73 5.36 -41.30
N ILE A 23 -15.25 6.57 -41.00
CA ILE A 23 -16.56 6.79 -40.37
C ILE A 23 -17.69 6.05 -41.10
N GLU A 24 -17.63 5.97 -42.44
CA GLU A 24 -18.57 5.21 -43.28
C GLU A 24 -18.58 3.70 -42.96
N ASN A 25 -17.40 3.08 -42.87
CA ASN A 25 -17.28 1.65 -42.57
C ASN A 25 -17.72 1.35 -41.13
N PHE A 26 -17.45 2.27 -40.20
CA PHE A 26 -17.96 2.17 -38.83
C PHE A 26 -19.49 2.23 -38.79
N LYS A 27 -20.10 3.20 -39.47
CA LYS A 27 -21.57 3.33 -39.57
C LYS A 27 -22.21 2.08 -40.18
N LYS A 28 -21.60 1.51 -41.22
CA LYS A 28 -22.08 0.26 -41.83
C LYS A 28 -22.02 -0.91 -40.84
N LEU A 29 -20.92 -1.06 -40.12
CA LEU A 29 -20.75 -2.11 -39.10
C LEU A 29 -21.75 -1.98 -37.94
N LEU A 30 -22.02 -0.74 -37.49
CA LEU A 30 -23.03 -0.45 -36.48
C LEU A 30 -24.44 -0.89 -36.91
N ASN A 31 -24.78 -0.67 -38.18
CA ASN A 31 -26.08 -1.04 -38.74
C ASN A 31 -26.21 -2.56 -38.96
N GLU A 32 -25.15 -3.23 -39.39
CA GLU A 32 -25.17 -4.68 -39.68
C GLU A 32 -25.14 -5.54 -38.40
N LYS A 33 -24.53 -5.05 -37.31
CA LYS A 33 -24.37 -5.82 -36.07
C LYS A 33 -24.60 -4.98 -34.80
N PRO A 34 -25.81 -4.40 -34.62
CA PRO A 34 -26.09 -3.51 -33.49
C PRO A 34 -25.95 -4.24 -32.13
N ILE A 35 -26.37 -5.49 -32.05
CA ILE A 35 -26.29 -6.31 -30.82
C ILE A 35 -24.83 -6.51 -30.40
N LEU A 36 -23.94 -6.82 -31.35
CA LEU A 36 -22.52 -7.05 -31.06
C LEU A 36 -21.85 -5.79 -30.50
N VAL A 37 -22.18 -4.62 -31.04
CA VAL A 37 -21.65 -3.34 -30.56
C VAL A 37 -22.11 -3.06 -29.13
N VAL A 38 -23.38 -3.32 -28.82
CA VAL A 38 -23.91 -3.16 -27.46
C VAL A 38 -23.19 -4.10 -26.49
N VAL A 39 -23.04 -5.38 -26.83
CA VAL A 39 -22.34 -6.37 -26.01
C VAL A 39 -20.88 -5.99 -25.75
N ILE A 40 -20.14 -5.58 -26.78
CA ILE A 40 -18.74 -5.14 -26.62
C ILE A 40 -18.67 -3.87 -25.76
N THR A 41 -19.60 -2.93 -25.94
CA THR A 41 -19.65 -1.69 -25.17
C THR A 41 -19.92 -1.95 -23.68
N GLU A 42 -20.89 -2.82 -23.38
CA GLU A 42 -21.20 -3.21 -21.99
C GLU A 42 -20.04 -3.98 -21.34
N HIS A 43 -19.43 -4.91 -22.07
CA HIS A 43 -18.26 -5.64 -21.59
C HIS A 43 -17.09 -4.69 -21.28
N LYS A 44 -16.81 -3.72 -22.18
CA LYS A 44 -15.72 -2.76 -21.96
C LYS A 44 -16.00 -1.83 -20.77
N LYS A 45 -17.25 -1.38 -20.60
CA LYS A 45 -17.67 -0.61 -19.42
C LYS A 45 -17.49 -1.41 -18.12
N ALA A 46 -17.87 -2.69 -18.11
CA ALA A 46 -17.70 -3.55 -16.94
C ALA A 46 -16.21 -3.78 -16.63
N GLU A 47 -15.38 -4.00 -17.65
CA GLU A 47 -13.93 -4.15 -17.54
C GLU A 47 -13.28 -2.87 -16.97
N ASP A 48 -13.66 -1.70 -17.48
CA ASP A 48 -13.17 -0.42 -16.97
C ASP A 48 -13.61 -0.15 -15.53
N GLN A 49 -14.87 -0.44 -15.21
CA GLN A 49 -15.37 -0.33 -13.84
C GLN A 49 -14.60 -1.25 -12.88
N LEU A 50 -14.36 -2.50 -13.29
CA LEU A 50 -13.56 -3.45 -12.51
C LEU A 50 -12.13 -2.96 -12.32
N ARG A 51 -11.51 -2.42 -13.39
CA ARG A 51 -10.16 -1.86 -13.35
C ARG A 51 -10.06 -0.65 -12.43
N ILE A 52 -11.05 0.25 -12.45
CA ILE A 52 -11.11 1.41 -11.57
C ILE A 52 -11.26 0.97 -10.11
N SER A 53 -12.21 0.08 -9.83
CA SER A 53 -12.41 -0.47 -8.48
C SER A 53 -11.17 -1.18 -7.96
N LYS A 54 -10.48 -1.96 -8.81
CA LYS A 54 -9.22 -2.63 -8.46
C LYS A 54 -8.13 -1.61 -8.09
N LYS A 55 -7.93 -0.57 -8.92
CA LYS A 55 -6.94 0.49 -8.63
C LYS A 55 -7.24 1.22 -7.32
N GLN A 56 -8.52 1.48 -7.04
CA GLN A 56 -8.93 2.10 -5.77
C GLN A 56 -8.62 1.17 -4.58
N ALA A 57 -8.94 -0.11 -4.68
CA ALA A 57 -8.64 -1.10 -3.65
C ALA A 57 -7.12 -1.24 -3.40
N GLU A 58 -6.32 -1.24 -4.47
CA GLU A 58 -4.85 -1.28 -4.40
C GLU A 58 -4.29 -0.03 -3.70
N ALA A 59 -4.79 1.16 -4.06
CA ALA A 59 -4.37 2.41 -3.42
C ALA A 59 -4.69 2.44 -1.92
N VAL A 60 -5.89 1.97 -1.54
CA VAL A 60 -6.30 1.85 -0.13
C VAL A 60 -5.40 0.87 0.62
N ASN A 61 -5.13 -0.30 0.04
CA ASN A 61 -4.24 -1.28 0.65
C ASN A 61 -2.83 -0.74 0.84
N GLN A 62 -2.27 -0.07 -0.18
CA GLN A 62 -0.95 0.55 -0.08
C GLN A 62 -0.89 1.62 1.01
N ALA A 63 -1.90 2.49 1.08
CA ALA A 63 -2.00 3.51 2.13
C ALA A 63 -2.08 2.89 3.53
N LYS A 64 -2.86 1.81 3.68
CA LYS A 64 -2.98 1.06 4.93
C LYS A 64 -1.64 0.45 5.35
N THR A 65 -0.93 -0.22 4.43
CA THR A 65 0.38 -0.83 4.73
C THR A 65 1.40 0.24 5.11
N GLN A 66 1.45 1.36 4.38
CA GLN A 66 2.37 2.45 4.70
C GLN A 66 2.07 3.09 6.07
N PHE A 67 0.79 3.30 6.38
CA PHE A 67 0.36 3.81 7.66
C PHE A 67 0.81 2.90 8.81
N LEU A 68 0.56 1.60 8.71
CA LEU A 68 0.94 0.63 9.74
C LEU A 68 2.46 0.54 9.92
N ALA A 69 3.23 0.55 8.82
CA ALA A 69 4.68 0.56 8.87
C ALA A 69 5.23 1.80 9.60
N ASN A 70 4.70 2.98 9.29
CA ASN A 70 5.08 4.23 9.94
C ASN A 70 4.74 4.21 11.43
N MET A 71 3.51 3.83 11.78
CA MET A 71 3.08 3.72 13.17
C MET A 71 3.95 2.74 13.97
N SER A 72 4.31 1.60 13.38
CA SER A 72 5.23 0.66 14.04
C SER A 72 6.59 1.29 14.32
N TYR A 73 7.15 2.06 13.39
CA TYR A 73 8.43 2.73 13.62
C TYR A 73 8.33 3.78 14.73
N GLU A 74 7.29 4.60 14.69
CA GLU A 74 7.04 5.64 15.70
C GLU A 74 6.79 5.08 17.10
N ILE A 75 6.21 3.88 17.20
CA ILE A 75 6.01 3.20 18.49
C ILE A 75 7.29 2.49 18.96
N ARG A 76 8.03 1.83 18.06
CA ARG A 76 9.26 1.11 18.43
C ARG A 76 10.34 2.01 19.00
N THR A 77 10.51 3.21 18.46
CA THR A 77 11.54 4.15 18.92
C THR A 77 11.41 4.49 20.42
N PRO A 78 10.29 5.04 20.92
CA PRO A 78 10.12 5.32 22.35
C PRO A 78 10.09 4.05 23.19
N LEU A 79 9.51 2.95 22.68
CA LEU A 79 9.50 1.67 23.39
C LEU A 79 10.91 1.12 23.64
N ASN A 80 11.77 1.15 22.62
CA ASN A 80 13.16 0.72 22.71
C ASN A 80 13.94 1.61 23.69
N SER A 81 13.66 2.91 23.73
CA SER A 81 14.24 3.80 24.73
C SER A 81 13.82 3.41 26.15
N ILE A 82 12.53 3.15 26.39
CA ILE A 82 12.01 2.75 27.70
C ILE A 82 12.63 1.42 28.16
N VAL A 83 12.66 0.41 27.29
CA VAL A 83 13.26 -0.91 27.58
C VAL A 83 14.78 -0.79 27.77
N GLY A 84 15.45 0.04 26.96
CA GLY A 84 16.88 0.30 27.09
C GLY A 84 17.23 0.95 28.43
N PHE A 85 16.47 1.97 28.85
CA PHE A 85 16.67 2.61 30.14
C PHE A 85 16.37 1.66 31.30
N SER A 86 15.32 0.83 31.21
CA SER A 86 15.03 -0.15 32.26
C SER A 86 16.16 -1.19 32.39
N GLN A 87 16.78 -1.59 31.27
CA GLN A 87 17.95 -2.47 31.28
C GLN A 87 19.18 -1.82 31.92
N ILE A 88 19.46 -0.55 31.59
CA ILE A 88 20.58 0.19 32.19
C ILE A 88 20.38 0.30 33.71
N LEU A 89 19.18 0.67 34.15
CA LEU A 89 18.83 0.76 35.57
C LEU A 89 18.94 -0.60 36.28
N MET A 90 18.49 -1.68 35.63
CA MET A 90 18.63 -3.02 36.17
C MET A 90 20.11 -3.41 36.35
N ASN A 91 20.97 -3.07 35.40
CA ASN A 91 22.41 -3.35 35.49
C ASN A 91 23.09 -2.60 36.66
N GLN A 92 22.56 -1.43 37.03
CA GLN A 92 23.06 -0.61 38.13
C GLN A 92 22.36 -0.91 39.47
N ALA A 93 21.43 -1.87 39.51
CA ALA A 93 20.60 -2.15 40.69
C ALA A 93 21.42 -2.48 41.95
N LYS A 94 22.58 -3.14 41.81
CA LYS A 94 23.48 -3.44 42.92
C LYS A 94 24.22 -2.21 43.43
N GLU A 95 24.68 -1.36 42.52
CA GLU A 95 25.43 -0.14 42.84
C GLU A 95 24.55 0.87 43.59
N TYR A 96 23.32 1.06 43.11
CA TYR A 96 22.35 1.97 43.73
C TYR A 96 21.46 1.32 44.80
N GLN A 97 21.74 0.06 45.18
CA GLN A 97 21.02 -0.65 46.24
C GLN A 97 19.49 -0.66 46.04
N PHE A 98 19.03 -0.87 44.81
CA PHE A 98 17.61 -0.90 44.49
C PHE A 98 16.89 -2.00 45.27
N SER A 99 15.72 -1.68 45.82
CA SER A 99 14.87 -2.67 46.48
C SER A 99 14.42 -3.75 45.50
N ARG A 100 14.05 -4.92 46.03
CA ARG A 100 13.47 -6.01 45.23
C ARG A 100 12.22 -5.58 44.46
N GLU A 101 11.45 -4.65 45.02
CA GLU A 101 10.24 -4.12 44.38
C GLU A 101 10.58 -3.28 43.14
N VAL A 102 11.57 -2.39 43.22
CA VAL A 102 12.04 -1.60 42.06
C VAL A 102 12.59 -2.51 40.97
N GLN A 103 13.39 -3.52 41.35
CA GLN A 103 13.89 -4.52 40.39
C GLN A 103 12.74 -5.25 39.69
N HIS A 104 11.70 -5.64 40.44
CA HIS A 104 10.52 -6.28 39.85
C HIS A 104 9.76 -5.36 38.89
N TYR A 105 9.65 -4.06 39.17
CA TYR A 105 9.06 -3.11 38.22
C TYR A 105 9.88 -2.97 36.94
N LEU A 106 11.21 -2.91 37.06
CA LEU A 106 12.10 -2.84 35.89
C LEU A 106 11.97 -4.10 35.01
N GLU A 107 11.90 -5.28 35.63
CA GLU A 107 11.65 -6.55 34.94
C GLU A 107 10.29 -6.56 34.24
N ASN A 108 9.23 -6.10 34.91
CA ASN A 108 7.89 -5.99 34.31
C ASN A 108 7.88 -5.03 33.11
N ILE A 109 8.62 -3.92 33.16
CA ILE A 109 8.77 -3.00 32.02
C ILE A 109 9.43 -3.71 30.84
N GLN A 110 10.49 -4.51 31.08
CA GLN A 110 11.17 -5.25 30.03
C GLN A 110 10.25 -6.30 29.39
N ILE A 111 9.58 -7.13 30.20
CA ILE A 111 8.67 -8.16 29.72
C ILE A 111 7.52 -7.52 28.92
N SER A 112 6.93 -6.45 29.44
CA SER A 112 5.84 -5.75 28.76
C SER A 112 6.30 -5.12 27.44
N GLY A 113 7.52 -4.56 27.41
CA GLY A 113 8.09 -3.99 26.20
C GLY A 113 8.38 -5.04 25.13
N GLN A 114 8.88 -6.20 25.52
CA GLN A 114 9.09 -7.34 24.63
C GLN A 114 7.76 -7.84 24.05
N ASN A 115 6.76 -8.05 24.92
CA ASN A 115 5.42 -8.49 24.50
C ASN A 115 4.76 -7.50 23.52
N LEU A 116 4.89 -6.19 23.78
CA LEU A 116 4.34 -5.17 22.90
C LEU A 116 5.05 -5.16 21.54
N SER A 117 6.38 -5.32 21.54
CA SER A 117 7.17 -5.41 20.30
C SER A 117 6.75 -6.60 19.44
N GLU A 118 6.54 -7.77 20.06
CA GLU A 118 6.02 -8.96 19.39
C GLU A 118 4.61 -8.75 18.84
N LEU A 119 3.72 -8.14 19.62
CA LEU A 119 2.37 -7.81 19.16
C LEU A 119 2.38 -6.89 17.92
N ILE A 120 3.23 -5.86 17.94
CA ILE A 120 3.40 -4.94 16.81
C ILE A 120 3.93 -5.69 15.58
N ASN A 121 4.92 -6.57 15.75
CA ASN A 121 5.43 -7.41 14.66
C ASN A 121 4.32 -8.30 14.06
N ASN A 122 3.51 -8.94 14.89
CA ASN A 122 2.43 -9.81 14.44
C ASN A 122 1.36 -9.03 13.66
N ILE A 123 0.99 -7.83 14.10
CA ILE A 123 0.03 -6.96 13.38
C ILE A 123 0.59 -6.53 12.02
N LEU A 124 1.87 -6.20 11.96
CA LEU A 124 2.53 -5.87 10.70
C LEU A 124 2.55 -7.07 9.75
N ASP A 125 2.92 -8.26 10.22
CA ASP A 125 2.99 -9.48 9.42
C ASP A 125 1.61 -9.88 8.84
N LEU A 126 0.52 -9.63 9.56
CA LEU A 126 -0.85 -9.86 9.06
C LEU A 126 -1.25 -8.92 7.91
N HIS A 127 -0.70 -7.71 7.89
CA HIS A 127 -1.06 -6.65 6.93
C HIS A 127 -0.02 -6.43 5.83
N MET A 128 1.18 -6.98 6.01
CA MET A 128 2.25 -6.98 5.05
C MET A 128 2.72 -8.42 4.89
N PRO A 129 2.26 -9.14 3.84
CA PRO A 129 2.71 -10.50 3.62
C PRO A 129 4.24 -10.52 3.49
N LYS A 130 4.89 -11.42 4.23
CA LYS A 130 6.32 -11.67 4.07
C LYS A 130 6.55 -12.17 2.65
N VAL A 131 7.28 -11.39 1.86
CA VAL A 131 7.80 -11.85 0.58
C VAL A 131 9.15 -12.49 0.86
N ASP A 132 9.16 -13.81 0.94
CA ASP A 132 10.38 -14.61 1.10
C ASP A 132 11.33 -14.31 -0.08
N GLY A 133 12.32 -13.45 0.16
CA GLY A 133 13.31 -13.05 -0.84
C GLY A 133 13.54 -11.55 -1.00
N LEU A 134 12.72 -10.68 -0.40
CA LEU A 134 12.97 -9.24 -0.35
C LEU A 134 13.14 -8.79 1.09
N THR A 135 14.35 -8.98 1.62
CA THR A 135 14.89 -8.10 2.65
C THR A 135 14.99 -6.72 2.01
N ALA A 136 13.89 -5.97 2.00
CA ALA A 136 13.91 -4.55 1.74
C ALA A 136 14.57 -3.91 2.96
N THR A 137 15.90 -3.99 3.00
CA THR A 137 16.78 -3.08 3.71
C THR A 137 16.57 -1.69 3.14
N LYS A 138 15.40 -1.11 3.41
CA LYS A 138 15.30 0.33 3.56
C LYS A 138 15.50 0.58 5.04
N GLN A 139 16.76 0.41 5.46
CA GLN A 139 17.31 1.24 6.51
C GLN A 139 17.07 2.68 6.02
N ILE A 140 15.95 3.25 6.46
CA ILE A 140 15.83 4.69 6.55
C ILE A 140 16.87 5.05 7.61
N ARG A 141 18.10 5.29 7.13
CA ARG A 141 19.09 6.04 7.87
C ARG A 141 18.45 7.40 8.10
N LEU A 142 17.87 7.60 9.27
CA LEU A 142 17.87 8.91 9.87
C LEU A 142 19.06 8.88 10.82
N ASN A 143 20.18 9.46 10.34
CA ASN A 143 20.95 10.35 11.20
C ASN A 143 19.88 11.31 11.78
N ILE A 144 19.66 11.41 13.09
CA ILE A 144 20.54 11.84 14.17
C ILE A 144 20.02 11.17 15.45
#